data_AF-A0A7C3TY81-F1
#
_entry.id   AF-A0A7C3TY81-F1
#
_cell.length_a   1.000
_cell.length_b   1.000
_cell.length_c   1.000
_cell.angle_alpha   90.00
_cell.angle_beta   90.00
_cell.angle_gamma   90.00
#
_symmetry.space_group_name_H-M   'P 1'
#
loop_
_entity.id
_entity.type
_entity.pdbx_description
1 polymer ?
#
loop_
_entity_poly.entity_id
_entity_poly.type
_entity_poly.pdbx_seq_one_letter_code
_entity_poly.pdbx_strand_id
1 'polypeptide(L)'
;MKKNLILILIALIIVGAGGFFGGMKYGESEALKNLTPEKMREIFQQRGGQFFAQNQGQRQRAGQNFVSGQVISKDEKSLTVKLPDGSTKIIFLSQS
;
A
#
# COMPACT_ATOMS: atom_id res chain seq x y z
N MET A 1 35.51 38.88 17.79
CA MET A 1 34.70 37.72 18.20
C MET A 1 33.47 37.49 17.32
N LYS A 2 32.61 38.51 17.07
CA LYS A 2 31.42 38.36 16.20
C LYS A 2 31.72 37.96 14.74
N LYS A 3 32.80 38.50 14.14
CA LYS A 3 33.25 38.15 12.78
C LYS A 3 33.70 36.68 12.67
N ASN A 4 34.42 36.19 13.69
CA ASN A 4 34.84 34.79 13.76
C ASN A 4 33.63 33.85 13.93
N LEU A 5 32.61 34.28 14.69
CA LEU A 5 31.38 33.54 14.86
C LEU A 5 30.58 33.46 13.55
N ILE A 6 30.51 34.55 12.78
CA ILE A 6 29.88 34.56 11.43
C ILE A 6 30.63 33.62 10.48
N LEU A 7 31.97 33.63 10.48
CA LEU A 7 32.77 32.74 9.63
C LEU A 7 32.56 31.26 9.99
N ILE A 8 32.49 30.92 11.28
CA ILE A 8 32.20 29.56 11.76
C ILE A 8 30.81 29.11 11.31
N LEU A 9 29.80 29.99 11.39
CA LEU A 9 28.43 29.70 10.97
C LEU A 9 28.35 29.41 9.46
N ILE A 10 29.05 30.20 8.64
CA ILE A 10 29.11 29.97 7.19
C ILE A 10 29.80 28.64 6.87
N ALA A 11 30.91 28.34 7.54
CA ALA A 11 31.61 27.07 7.34
C ALA A 11 30.74 25.86 7.70
N LEU A 12 29.98 25.93 8.80
CA LEU A 12 29.04 24.89 9.20
C LEU A 12 27.92 24.68 8.17
N ILE A 13 27.38 25.76 7.59
CA ILE A 13 26.35 25.65 6.56
C ILE A 13 26.91 24.99 5.30
N ILE A 14 28.12 25.38 4.88
CA ILE A 14 28.75 24.82 3.68
C ILE A 14 29.08 23.34 3.87
N VAL A 15 29.64 22.96 5.02
CA VAL A 15 29.96 21.54 5.32
C VAL A 15 28.68 20.73 5.52
N GLY A 16 27.68 21.26 6.21
CA GLY A 16 26.39 20.61 6.43
C GLY A 16 25.65 20.38 5.12
N ALA A 17 25.50 21.42 4.29
CA ALA A 17 24.85 21.29 2.98
C ALA A 17 25.67 20.41 2.04
N GLY A 18 26.99 20.65 1.92
CA GLY A 18 27.86 19.87 1.04
C GLY A 18 27.92 18.39 1.41
N GLY A 19 28.04 18.07 2.70
CA GLY A 19 28.04 16.70 3.21
C GLY A 19 26.69 16.02 3.07
N PHE A 20 25.58 16.72 3.33
CA PHE A 20 24.23 16.18 3.18
C PHE A 20 23.89 15.91 1.71
N PHE A 21 24.05 16.89 0.82
CA PHE A 21 23.76 16.71 -0.60
C PHE A 21 24.73 15.76 -1.29
N GLY A 22 26.03 15.83 -0.98
CA GLY A 22 27.04 14.91 -1.48
C GLY A 22 26.79 13.47 -1.00
N GLY A 23 26.49 13.28 0.28
CA GLY A 23 26.14 11.99 0.87
C GLY A 23 24.87 11.38 0.27
N MET A 24 23.82 12.20 0.07
CA MET A 24 22.59 11.76 -0.60
C MET A 24 22.87 11.30 -2.03
N LYS A 25 23.62 12.08 -2.82
CA LYS A 25 23.93 11.73 -4.21
C LYS A 25 24.82 10.50 -4.34
N TYR A 26 25.78 10.34 -3.43
CA TYR A 26 26.60 9.14 -3.35
C TYR A 26 25.77 7.91 -2.97
N GLY A 27 24.90 8.03 -1.96
CA GLY A 27 23.99 6.97 -1.54
C GLY A 27 23.00 6.56 -2.63
N GLU A 28 22.45 7.52 -3.37
CA GLU A 28 21.59 7.27 -4.54
C GLU A 28 22.35 6.49 -5.63
N SER A 29 23.59 6.88 -5.93
CA SER A 29 24.43 6.21 -6.92
C SER A 29 24.75 4.77 -6.52
N GLU A 30 25.04 4.51 -5.24
CA GLU A 30 25.28 3.16 -4.72
C GLU A 30 23.99 2.32 -4.66
N ALA A 31 22.85 2.91 -4.35
CA ALA A 31 21.56 2.22 -4.35
C ALA A 31 21.19 1.75 -5.78
N LEU A 32 21.41 2.60 -6.78
CA LEU A 32 21.12 2.30 -8.20
C LEU A 32 22.06 1.24 -8.78
N LYS A 33 23.34 1.23 -8.38
CA LYS A 33 24.29 0.17 -8.79
C LYS A 33 23.89 -1.22 -8.29
N ASN A 34 23.22 -1.29 -7.14
CA ASN A 34 22.79 -2.52 -6.51
C ASN A 34 21.35 -2.94 -6.85
N LEU A 35 20.64 -2.17 -7.69
CA LEU A 35 19.30 -2.46 -8.17
C LEU A 35 19.38 -3.31 -9.44
N THR A 36 19.74 -4.58 -9.28
CA THR A 36 19.55 -5.56 -10.36
C THR A 36 18.06 -5.87 -10.54
N PRO A 37 17.61 -6.26 -11.74
CA PRO A 37 16.22 -6.66 -11.99
C PRO A 37 15.71 -7.74 -11.01
N GLU A 38 16.60 -8.61 -10.54
CA GLU A 38 16.33 -9.65 -9.55
C GLU A 38 16.02 -9.07 -8.17
N LYS A 39 16.83 -8.10 -7.72
CA LYS A 39 16.62 -7.43 -6.42
C LYS A 39 15.39 -6.53 -6.43
N MET A 40 15.06 -5.95 -7.58
CA MET A 40 13.83 -5.18 -7.76
C MET A 40 12.59 -6.09 -7.66
N ARG A 41 12.66 -7.31 -8.21
CA ARG A 41 11.62 -8.34 -8.03
C ARG A 41 11.51 -8.80 -6.58
N GLU A 42 12.63 -8.98 -5.88
CA GLU A 42 12.64 -9.34 -4.46
C GLU A 42 12.01 -8.25 -3.57
N ILE A 43 12.35 -6.98 -3.80
CA ILE A 43 11.74 -5.84 -3.10
C ILE A 43 10.25 -5.74 -3.43
N PHE A 44 9.84 -5.98 -4.67
CA PHE A 44 8.44 -5.98 -5.06
C PHE A 44 7.68 -7.18 -4.49
N GLN A 45 8.30 -8.34 -4.34
CA GLN A 45 7.69 -9.50 -3.69
C GLN A 45 7.58 -9.31 -2.17
N GLN A 46 8.62 -8.78 -1.51
CA GLN A 46 8.63 -8.53 -0.07
C GLN A 46 7.78 -7.32 0.34
N ARG A 47 7.79 -6.22 -0.43
CA ARG A 47 7.05 -4.98 -0.11
C ARG A 47 5.74 -4.84 -0.87
N GLY A 48 5.68 -5.29 -2.11
CA GLY A 48 4.44 -5.31 -2.90
C GLY A 48 3.45 -6.35 -2.37
N GLY A 49 3.91 -7.49 -1.84
CA GLY A 49 3.03 -8.43 -1.13
C GLY A 49 2.27 -7.77 0.02
N GLN A 50 2.90 -6.88 0.79
CA GLN A 50 2.28 -6.25 1.95
C GLN A 50 1.43 -5.02 1.61
N PHE A 51 1.84 -4.18 0.65
CA PHE A 51 1.04 -3.03 0.21
C PHE A 51 -0.18 -3.42 -0.65
N PHE A 52 -0.07 -4.47 -1.47
CA PHE A 52 -1.21 -4.99 -2.23
C PHE A 52 -2.11 -5.90 -1.37
N ALA A 53 -1.57 -6.70 -0.43
CA ALA A 53 -2.40 -7.48 0.49
C ALA A 53 -3.14 -6.61 1.52
N GLN A 54 -2.58 -5.47 1.93
CA GLN A 54 -3.27 -4.58 2.87
C GLN A 54 -4.47 -3.87 2.22
N ASN A 55 -4.42 -3.57 0.91
CA ASN A 55 -5.54 -2.93 0.22
C ASN A 55 -6.56 -3.94 -0.35
N GLN A 56 -6.20 -5.22 -0.51
CA GLN A 56 -7.10 -6.28 -0.96
C GLN A 56 -7.73 -7.07 0.20
N GLY A 57 -7.00 -7.27 1.30
CA GLY A 57 -7.48 -7.99 2.49
C GLY A 57 -8.32 -7.13 3.46
N GLN A 58 -8.21 -5.80 3.37
CA GLN A 58 -8.98 -4.90 4.24
C GLN A 58 -10.38 -4.57 3.69
N ARG A 59 -10.66 -4.91 2.42
CA ARG A 59 -12.03 -4.96 1.86
C ARG A 59 -12.78 -6.26 2.21
N GLN A 60 -12.06 -7.31 2.59
CA GLN A 60 -12.67 -8.57 3.04
C GLN A 60 -12.98 -8.61 4.53
N ARG A 61 -12.48 -7.63 5.32
CA ARG A 61 -12.66 -7.56 6.77
C ARG A 61 -13.68 -6.52 7.24
N ALA A 62 -14.32 -5.80 6.32
CA ALA A 62 -15.42 -4.89 6.61
C ALA A 62 -16.77 -5.59 6.42
N GLY A 63 -17.07 -6.60 7.25
CA GLY A 63 -18.41 -6.96 7.72
C GLY A 63 -19.59 -7.16 6.75
N GLN A 64 -19.39 -7.17 5.43
CA GLN A 64 -20.45 -7.44 4.46
C GLN A 64 -20.35 -8.89 4.04
N ASN A 65 -21.26 -9.70 4.54
CA ASN A 65 -21.55 -11.05 4.09
C ASN A 65 -22.04 -11.01 2.63
N PHE A 66 -21.15 -10.72 1.70
CA PHE A 66 -21.47 -10.68 0.28
C PHE A 66 -21.76 -12.11 -0.20
N VAL A 67 -22.99 -12.33 -0.67
CA VAL A 67 -23.41 -13.62 -1.20
C VAL A 67 -23.18 -13.61 -2.71
N SER A 68 -22.28 -14.47 -3.18
CA SER A 68 -22.05 -14.70 -4.61
C SER A 68 -22.83 -15.95 -5.06
N GLY A 69 -23.68 -15.80 -6.08
CA GLY A 69 -24.50 -16.90 -6.61
C GLY A 69 -25.48 -16.43 -7.68
N GLN A 70 -26.32 -17.33 -8.17
CA GLN A 70 -27.34 -17.04 -9.19
C GLN A 70 -28.69 -16.81 -8.53
N VAL A 71 -29.38 -15.70 -8.83
CA VAL A 71 -30.76 -15.48 -8.37
C VAL A 71 -31.68 -16.45 -9.11
N ILE A 72 -32.38 -17.31 -8.37
CA ILE A 72 -33.30 -18.32 -8.91
C ILE A 72 -34.78 -18.02 -8.64
N SER A 73 -35.08 -17.14 -7.69
CA SER A 73 -36.42 -16.58 -7.50
C SER A 73 -36.35 -15.24 -6.78
N LYS A 74 -37.40 -14.43 -6.94
CA LYS A 74 -37.56 -13.11 -6.32
C LYS A 74 -39.01 -12.90 -5.91
N ASP A 75 -39.22 -12.35 -4.72
CA ASP A 75 -40.50 -11.83 -4.26
C ASP A 75 -40.35 -10.35 -3.82
N GLU A 76 -41.40 -9.77 -3.22
CA GLU A 76 -41.40 -8.37 -2.81
C GLU A 76 -40.40 -8.04 -1.70
N LYS A 77 -40.05 -9.01 -0.85
CA LYS A 77 -39.24 -8.82 0.37
C LYS A 77 -38.00 -9.70 0.40
N SER A 78 -37.77 -10.54 -0.59
CA SER A 78 -36.70 -11.52 -0.58
C SER A 78 -36.20 -11.95 -1.97
N LEU A 79 -34.97 -12.48 -1.99
CA LEU A 79 -34.33 -13.11 -3.14
C LEU A 79 -33.86 -14.51 -2.74
N THR A 80 -34.12 -15.51 -3.58
CA THR A 80 -33.48 -16.83 -3.43
C THR A 80 -32.29 -16.94 -4.37
N VAL A 81 -31.12 -17.24 -3.80
CA VAL A 81 -29.86 -17.36 -4.53
C VAL A 81 -29.38 -18.80 -4.46
N LYS A 82 -29.11 -19.41 -5.62
CA LYS A 82 -28.37 -20.66 -5.74
C LYS A 82 -26.87 -20.38 -5.58
N LEU A 83 -26.26 -21.04 -4.62
CA LEU A 83 -24.84 -20.92 -4.32
C LEU A 83 -24.00 -21.86 -5.21
N PRO A 84 -22.69 -21.63 -5.36
CA PRO A 84 -21.81 -22.46 -6.16
C PRO A 84 -21.75 -23.93 -5.72
N ASP A 85 -21.99 -24.21 -4.44
CA ASP A 85 -22.06 -25.56 -3.86
C ASP A 85 -23.39 -26.28 -4.13
N GLY A 86 -24.31 -25.62 -4.85
CA GLY A 86 -25.64 -26.15 -5.17
C GLY A 86 -26.70 -25.91 -4.11
N SER A 87 -26.32 -25.38 -2.93
CA SER A 87 -27.28 -25.00 -1.89
C SER A 87 -28.03 -23.72 -2.26
N THR A 88 -29.06 -23.37 -1.49
CA THR A 88 -29.85 -22.16 -1.68
C THR A 88 -29.85 -21.30 -0.43
N LYS A 89 -29.85 -19.98 -0.62
CA LYS A 89 -29.95 -18.99 0.45
C LYS A 89 -31.04 -17.98 0.11
N ILE A 90 -31.90 -17.70 1.08
CA ILE A 90 -32.90 -16.64 0.99
C ILE A 90 -32.32 -15.38 1.63
N ILE A 91 -32.36 -14.26 0.91
CA ILE A 91 -31.88 -12.95 1.33
C ILE A 91 -33.07 -12.03 1.47
N PHE A 92 -33.33 -11.53 2.69
CA PHE A 92 -34.39 -10.55 2.91
C PHE A 92 -33.92 -9.14 2.52
N LEU A 93 -34.80 -8.40 1.85
CA LEU A 93 -34.59 -7.01 1.46
C LEU A 93 -35.11 -6.11 2.58
N SER A 94 -34.24 -5.26 3.13
CA SER A 94 -34.66 -4.20 4.04
C SER A 94 -35.20 -3.01 3.24
N GLN A 95 -36.28 -2.42 3.73
CA GLN A 95 -36.67 -1.08 3.27
C GLN A 95 -35.66 -0.07 3.84
N SER A 96 -35.25 0.88 3.00
CA SER A 96 -34.27 1.93 3.34
C SER A 96 -34.81 2.94 4.35
#